data_AF-A0A7J2WFH2-F1
#
_entry.id   AF-A0A7J2WFH2-F1
#
_cell.length_a   1.000
_cell.length_b   1.000
_cell.length_c   1.000
_cell.angle_alpha   90.00
_cell.angle_beta   90.00
_cell.angle_gamma   90.00
#
_symmetry.space_group_name_H-M   'P 1'
#
loop_
_entity.id
_entity.type
_entity.pdbx_description
1 polymer ?
#
loop_
_entity_poly.entity_id
_entity_poly.type
_entity_poly.pdbx_seq_one_letter_code
_entity_poly.pdbx_strand_id
1 'polypeptide(L)'
;MRKFLILFLIIVSFFVVVYIVEIPYLESVRAVINDVIDSITNRRKVLELQSEVERLKSENEILRKSYESQINQLRIGYEAQINQLRNEVDRLNTLNDILRKNLTYYIDALSKLSSEYSATQYELVNLQNKLKSAVFPVELLTMSQYEVNNFLIKSLTSVINISKELPKPSVEEFLMKVFEYIMNNTYYQYDSIAIRSENVVGGNYWKLANETLIDLGGDCEDLAVLTYSLIKPYINHTYLVEWYDDKTGHVAVITYINRYWYIIDPAGNWLNNYKLMIRLTIKDRVGREWVWWLSPIDIHPDTKKLGFQHSFFTYEWMKDNKIVTIVKGYSDLTQLLQDWLNYWKEKAGDKPKLALIDIDTFYKDLTLNELIQKLSELIKK
;
A
#
# COMPACT_ATOMS: atom_id res chain seq x y z
N MET A 1 -122.16 -82.11 -50.46
CA MET A 1 -121.92 -81.24 -49.30
C MET A 1 -121.39 -81.97 -48.05
N ARG A 2 -121.90 -83.14 -47.64
CA ARG A 2 -121.46 -83.82 -46.39
C ARG A 2 -119.99 -84.31 -46.36
N LYS A 3 -119.41 -84.67 -47.52
CA LYS A 3 -118.01 -85.16 -47.62
C LYS A 3 -116.95 -84.05 -47.51
N PHE A 4 -117.29 -82.80 -47.83
CA PHE A 4 -116.36 -81.66 -47.75
C PHE A 4 -116.16 -81.19 -46.31
N LEU A 5 -117.21 -81.27 -45.49
CA LEU A 5 -117.16 -80.89 -44.07
C LEU A 5 -116.29 -81.83 -43.24
N ILE A 6 -116.29 -83.13 -43.56
CA ILE A 6 -115.46 -84.14 -42.87
C ILE A 6 -113.98 -83.94 -43.22
N LEU A 7 -113.65 -83.68 -44.49
CA LEU A 7 -112.27 -83.43 -44.89
C LEU A 7 -111.74 -82.11 -44.28
N PHE A 8 -112.58 -81.07 -44.23
CA PHE A 8 -112.24 -79.81 -43.56
C PHE A 8 -112.02 -80.01 -42.05
N LEU A 9 -112.88 -80.79 -41.37
CA LEU A 9 -112.70 -81.11 -39.95
C LEU A 9 -111.45 -81.95 -39.67
N ILE A 10 -111.05 -82.85 -40.57
CA ILE A 10 -109.81 -83.64 -40.44
C ILE A 10 -108.58 -82.74 -40.67
N ILE A 11 -108.61 -81.84 -41.65
CA ILE A 11 -107.51 -80.88 -41.89
C ILE A 11 -107.40 -79.90 -40.72
N VAL A 12 -108.52 -79.36 -40.22
CA VAL A 12 -108.54 -78.50 -39.04
C VAL A 12 -108.08 -79.27 -37.80
N SER A 13 -108.50 -80.52 -37.61
CA SER A 13 -108.01 -81.39 -36.53
C SER A 13 -106.51 -81.65 -36.61
N PHE A 14 -105.96 -81.90 -37.80
CA PHE A 14 -104.53 -82.12 -38.00
C PHE A 14 -103.73 -80.84 -37.74
N PHE A 15 -104.20 -79.69 -38.26
CA PHE A 15 -103.60 -78.39 -37.95
C PHE A 15 -103.72 -78.04 -36.47
N VAL A 16 -104.82 -78.39 -35.81
CA VAL A 16 -104.99 -78.20 -34.35
C VAL A 16 -104.03 -79.09 -33.57
N VAL A 17 -103.79 -80.35 -33.97
CA VAL A 17 -102.81 -81.22 -33.31
C VAL A 17 -101.37 -80.72 -33.53
N VAL A 18 -101.03 -80.29 -34.74
CA VAL A 18 -99.72 -79.67 -35.05
C VAL A 18 -99.53 -78.37 -34.24
N TYR A 19 -100.58 -77.55 -34.15
CA TYR A 19 -100.51 -76.25 -33.47
C TYR A 19 -100.58 -76.34 -31.94
N ILE A 20 -101.31 -77.32 -31.38
CA ILE A 20 -101.47 -77.51 -29.93
C ILE A 20 -100.35 -78.39 -29.33
N VAL A 21 -99.79 -79.33 -30.09
CA VAL A 21 -98.84 -80.32 -29.52
C VAL A 21 -97.43 -80.15 -30.07
N GLU A 22 -97.26 -80.05 -31.39
CA GLU A 22 -95.93 -79.96 -31.99
C GLU A 22 -95.26 -78.59 -31.80
N ILE A 23 -96.00 -77.49 -31.97
CA ILE A 23 -95.43 -76.14 -31.79
C ILE A 23 -94.95 -75.91 -30.34
N PRO A 24 -95.74 -76.19 -29.28
CA PRO A 24 -95.27 -76.04 -27.90
C PRO A 24 -94.15 -77.02 -27.53
N TYR A 25 -94.16 -78.23 -28.11
CA TYR A 25 -93.06 -79.18 -27.94
C TYR A 25 -91.76 -78.65 -28.56
N LEU A 26 -91.81 -78.13 -29.79
CA LEU A 26 -90.66 -77.50 -30.45
C LEU A 26 -90.19 -76.23 -29.73
N GLU A 27 -91.09 -75.42 -29.18
CA GLU A 27 -90.72 -74.27 -28.34
C GLU A 27 -90.06 -74.70 -27.03
N SER A 28 -90.52 -75.77 -26.38
CA SER A 28 -89.88 -76.30 -25.17
C SER A 28 -88.51 -76.90 -25.46
N VAL A 29 -88.34 -77.64 -26.56
CA VAL A 29 -87.03 -78.14 -27.02
C VAL A 29 -86.10 -76.98 -27.37
N ARG A 30 -86.60 -75.93 -28.04
CA ARG A 30 -85.83 -74.73 -28.34
C ARG A 30 -85.40 -73.98 -27.07
N ALA A 31 -86.26 -73.89 -26.07
CA ALA A 31 -85.93 -73.31 -24.77
C ALA A 31 -84.83 -74.10 -24.06
N VAL A 32 -84.92 -75.44 -24.04
CA VAL A 32 -83.87 -76.32 -23.49
C VAL A 32 -82.56 -76.20 -24.26
N ILE A 33 -82.60 -76.15 -25.60
CA ILE A 33 -81.40 -75.97 -26.44
C ILE A 33 -80.75 -74.60 -26.14
N ASN A 34 -81.54 -73.54 -26.03
CA ASN A 34 -81.03 -72.21 -25.69
C ASN A 34 -80.40 -72.19 -24.28
N ASP A 35 -81.01 -72.83 -23.29
CA ASP A 35 -80.47 -72.93 -21.93
C ASP A 35 -79.15 -73.73 -21.90
N VAL A 36 -79.05 -74.81 -22.69
CA VAL A 36 -77.80 -75.56 -22.89
C VAL A 36 -76.74 -74.71 -23.60
N ILE A 37 -77.12 -73.94 -24.62
CA ILE A 37 -76.21 -73.01 -25.31
C ILE A 37 -75.71 -71.94 -24.35
N ASP A 38 -76.58 -71.36 -23.53
CA ASP A 38 -76.23 -70.36 -22.52
C ASP A 38 -75.33 -70.94 -21.43
N SER A 39 -75.60 -72.17 -20.97
CA SER A 39 -74.75 -72.90 -20.03
C SER A 39 -73.36 -73.19 -20.60
N ILE A 40 -73.27 -73.63 -21.87
CA ILE A 40 -72.00 -73.86 -22.56
C ILE A 40 -71.24 -72.54 -22.76
N THR A 41 -71.94 -71.47 -23.13
CA THR A 41 -71.36 -70.14 -23.33
C THR A 41 -70.81 -69.58 -22.01
N ASN A 42 -71.58 -69.70 -20.93
CA ASN A 42 -71.14 -69.32 -19.59
C ASN A 42 -69.95 -70.14 -19.12
N ARG A 43 -69.93 -71.46 -19.38
CA ARG A 43 -68.80 -72.33 -19.03
C ARG A 43 -67.53 -71.95 -19.79
N ARG A 44 -67.64 -71.61 -21.09
CA ARG A 44 -66.52 -71.11 -21.88
C ARG A 44 -65.97 -69.79 -21.30
N LYS A 45 -66.86 -68.86 -20.95
CA LYS A 45 -66.48 -67.59 -20.32
C LYS A 45 -65.79 -67.78 -18.97
N VAL A 46 -66.23 -68.75 -18.16
CA VAL A 46 -65.57 -69.12 -16.90
C VAL A 46 -64.17 -69.67 -17.15
N LEU A 47 -63.99 -70.53 -18.14
CA LEU A 47 -62.66 -71.07 -18.48
C LEU A 47 -61.70 -69.99 -19.01
N GLU A 48 -62.19 -69.06 -19.83
CA GLU A 48 -61.42 -67.90 -20.30
C GLU A 48 -60.99 -67.00 -19.13
N LEU A 49 -61.92 -66.68 -18.21
CA LEU A 49 -61.59 -65.90 -17.02
C LEU A 49 -60.61 -66.63 -16.10
N GLN A 50 -60.70 -67.95 -15.97
CA GLN A 50 -59.74 -68.74 -15.19
C GLN A 50 -58.34 -68.69 -15.81
N SER A 51 -58.24 -68.87 -17.13
CA SER A 51 -56.97 -68.73 -17.84
C SER A 51 -56.37 -67.34 -17.67
N GLU A 52 -57.20 -66.30 -17.71
CA GLU A 52 -56.78 -64.92 -17.56
C GLU A 52 -56.31 -64.61 -16.12
N VAL A 53 -57.01 -65.13 -15.11
CA VAL A 53 -56.60 -65.01 -13.70
C VAL A 53 -55.24 -65.68 -13.48
N GLU A 54 -55.01 -66.86 -14.03
CA GLU A 54 -53.71 -67.55 -13.89
C GLU A 54 -52.59 -66.81 -14.63
N ARG A 55 -52.87 -66.25 -15.81
CA ARG A 55 -51.92 -65.38 -16.53
C ARG A 55 -51.55 -64.15 -15.70
N LEU A 56 -52.54 -63.43 -15.18
CA LEU A 56 -52.34 -62.24 -14.35
C LEU A 56 -51.61 -62.54 -13.04
N LYS A 57 -51.83 -63.71 -12.44
CA LYS A 57 -51.05 -64.15 -11.27
C LYS A 57 -49.57 -64.35 -11.62
N SER A 58 -49.30 -65.01 -12.75
CA SER A 58 -47.93 -65.22 -13.22
C SER A 58 -47.22 -63.90 -13.54
N GLU A 59 -47.91 -62.99 -14.23
CA GLU A 59 -47.37 -61.65 -14.55
C GLU A 59 -47.11 -60.83 -13.28
N ASN A 60 -48.01 -60.85 -12.31
CA ASN A 60 -47.79 -60.19 -11.01
C ASN A 60 -46.60 -60.78 -10.26
N GLU A 61 -46.39 -62.10 -10.30
CA GLU A 61 -45.24 -62.73 -9.65
C GLU A 61 -43.92 -62.29 -10.30
N ILE A 62 -43.88 -62.22 -11.63
CA ILE A 62 -42.71 -61.73 -12.38
C ILE A 62 -42.43 -60.26 -12.04
N LEU A 63 -43.47 -59.41 -12.06
CA LEU A 63 -43.34 -57.99 -11.72
C LEU A 63 -42.84 -57.82 -10.28
N ARG A 64 -43.38 -58.58 -9.32
CA ARG A 64 -42.94 -58.55 -7.92
C ARG A 64 -41.46 -58.88 -7.80
N LYS A 65 -41.01 -59.97 -8.43
CA LYS A 65 -39.59 -60.38 -8.43
C LYS A 65 -38.69 -59.31 -9.09
N SER A 66 -39.16 -58.68 -10.17
CA SER A 66 -38.44 -57.60 -10.84
C SER A 66 -38.29 -56.38 -9.94
N TYR A 67 -39.36 -55.94 -9.28
CA TYR A 67 -39.31 -54.83 -8.32
C TYR A 67 -38.43 -55.15 -7.11
N GLU A 68 -38.52 -56.34 -6.53
CA GLU A 68 -37.65 -56.79 -5.44
C GLU A 68 -36.16 -56.73 -5.85
N SER A 69 -35.84 -57.15 -7.07
CA SER A 69 -34.48 -57.08 -7.61
C SER A 69 -34.00 -55.63 -7.77
N GLN A 70 -34.82 -54.75 -8.35
CA GLN A 70 -34.48 -53.33 -8.53
C GLN A 70 -34.29 -52.61 -7.21
N ILE A 71 -35.17 -52.86 -6.22
CA ILE A 71 -35.05 -52.29 -4.87
C ILE A 71 -33.74 -52.75 -4.23
N ASN A 72 -33.38 -54.03 -4.37
CA ASN A 72 -32.14 -54.55 -3.81
C ASN A 72 -30.89 -53.92 -4.47
N GLN A 73 -30.91 -53.74 -5.79
CA GLN A 73 -29.82 -53.05 -6.50
C GLN A 73 -29.67 -51.58 -6.05
N LEU A 74 -30.79 -50.86 -5.93
CA LEU A 74 -30.78 -49.48 -5.43
C LEU A 74 -30.26 -49.41 -3.99
N ARG A 75 -30.67 -50.33 -3.13
CA ARG A 75 -30.18 -50.40 -1.74
C ARG A 75 -28.66 -50.58 -1.69
N ILE A 76 -28.12 -51.55 -2.43
CA ILE A 76 -26.67 -51.80 -2.49
C ILE A 76 -25.93 -50.56 -3.02
N GLY A 77 -26.47 -49.91 -4.07
CA GLY A 77 -25.89 -48.69 -4.63
C GLY A 77 -25.84 -47.54 -3.62
N TYR A 78 -26.93 -47.30 -2.89
CA TYR A 78 -26.99 -46.26 -1.86
C TYR A 78 -26.10 -46.58 -0.65
N GLU A 79 -26.03 -47.83 -0.21
CA GLU A 79 -25.13 -48.25 0.87
C GLU A 79 -23.66 -48.02 0.50
N ALA A 80 -23.27 -48.32 -0.74
CA ALA A 80 -21.93 -48.04 -1.23
C ALA A 80 -21.61 -46.53 -1.24
N GLN A 81 -22.54 -45.69 -1.71
CA GLN A 81 -22.38 -44.23 -1.71
C GLN A 81 -22.30 -43.66 -0.29
N ILE A 82 -23.13 -44.15 0.64
CA ILE A 82 -23.11 -43.74 2.05
C ILE A 82 -21.74 -44.07 2.67
N ASN A 83 -21.19 -45.25 2.38
CA ASN A 83 -19.88 -45.65 2.89
C ASN A 83 -18.75 -44.80 2.30
N GLN A 84 -18.82 -44.46 1.02
CA GLN A 84 -17.85 -43.53 0.40
C GLN A 84 -17.91 -42.15 1.04
N LEU A 85 -19.11 -41.59 1.25
CA LEU A 85 -19.29 -40.30 1.88
C LEU A 85 -18.80 -40.29 3.33
N ARG A 86 -19.04 -41.36 4.09
CA ARG A 86 -18.53 -41.52 5.47
C ARG A 86 -17.00 -41.48 5.49
N ASN A 87 -16.35 -42.24 4.62
CA ASN A 87 -14.89 -42.26 4.54
C ASN A 87 -14.31 -40.88 4.18
N GLU A 88 -14.96 -40.14 3.28
CA GLU A 88 -14.52 -38.79 2.92
C GLU A 88 -14.73 -37.79 4.07
N VAL A 89 -15.84 -37.89 4.81
CA VAL A 89 -16.07 -37.09 6.01
C VAL A 89 -14.97 -37.36 7.07
N ASP A 90 -14.62 -38.61 7.31
CA ASP A 90 -13.56 -38.97 8.27
C ASP A 90 -12.18 -38.45 7.85
N ARG A 91 -11.89 -38.53 6.55
CA ARG A 91 -10.67 -37.95 5.96
C ARG A 91 -10.63 -36.43 6.14
N LEU A 92 -11.72 -35.74 5.83
CA LEU A 92 -11.82 -34.28 5.95
C LEU A 92 -11.71 -33.83 7.42
N ASN A 93 -12.30 -34.57 8.35
CA ASN A 93 -12.17 -34.32 9.78
C ASN A 93 -10.71 -34.43 10.25
N THR A 94 -10.01 -35.48 9.81
CA THR A 94 -8.59 -35.67 10.11
C THR A 94 -7.74 -34.51 9.57
N LEU A 95 -8.01 -34.07 8.34
CA LEU A 95 -7.29 -32.94 7.74
C LEU A 95 -7.57 -31.63 8.50
N ASN A 96 -8.83 -31.41 8.91
CA ASN A 96 -9.22 -30.23 9.68
C ASN A 96 -8.52 -30.19 11.05
N ASP A 97 -8.37 -31.33 11.72
CA ASP A 97 -7.63 -31.42 12.98
C ASP A 97 -6.15 -31.11 12.81
N ILE A 98 -5.51 -31.56 11.72
CA ILE A 98 -4.13 -31.21 11.39
C ILE A 98 -4.00 -29.70 11.13
N LEU A 99 -4.91 -29.12 10.34
CA LEU A 99 -4.90 -27.69 10.04
C LEU A 99 -5.07 -26.83 11.29
N ARG A 100 -5.96 -27.23 12.21
CA ARG A 100 -6.13 -26.56 13.50
C ARG A 100 -4.86 -26.57 14.34
N LYS A 101 -4.18 -27.72 14.42
CA LYS A 101 -2.90 -27.84 15.15
C LYS A 101 -1.81 -26.95 14.54
N ASN A 102 -1.70 -26.93 13.21
CA ASN A 102 -0.75 -26.07 12.51
C ASN A 102 -1.06 -24.59 12.72
N LEU A 103 -2.33 -24.19 12.67
CA LEU A 103 -2.74 -22.82 12.91
C LEU A 103 -2.35 -22.36 14.32
N THR A 104 -2.61 -23.18 15.35
CA THR A 104 -2.19 -22.89 16.73
C THR A 104 -0.67 -22.71 16.81
N TYR A 105 0.11 -23.62 16.20
CA TYR A 105 1.57 -23.52 16.17
C TYR A 105 2.06 -22.18 15.57
N TYR A 106 1.48 -21.75 14.44
CA TYR A 106 1.87 -20.49 13.80
C TYR A 106 1.44 -19.25 14.61
N ILE A 107 0.30 -19.30 15.29
CA ILE A 107 -0.15 -18.22 16.20
C ILE A 107 0.85 -18.06 17.37
N ASP A 108 1.30 -19.17 17.95
CA ASP A 108 2.27 -19.14 19.04
C ASP A 108 3.64 -18.61 18.56
N ALA A 109 4.09 -19.05 17.39
CA ALA A 109 5.33 -18.57 16.78
C ALA A 109 5.29 -17.06 16.48
N LEU A 110 4.18 -16.55 15.94
CA LEU A 110 3.96 -15.13 15.69
C LEU A 110 3.93 -14.32 16.99
N SER A 111 3.28 -14.85 18.03
CA SER A 111 3.23 -14.20 19.35
C SER A 111 4.63 -14.08 19.95
N LYS A 112 5.45 -15.12 19.85
CA LYS A 112 6.86 -15.11 20.29
C LYS A 112 7.67 -14.08 19.49
N LEU A 113 7.59 -14.10 18.17
CA LEU A 113 8.29 -13.15 17.31
C LEU A 113 7.89 -11.70 17.61
N SER A 114 6.60 -11.43 17.84
CA SER A 114 6.11 -10.11 18.24
C SER A 114 6.68 -9.65 19.57
N SER A 115 6.84 -10.57 20.54
CA SER A 115 7.46 -10.26 21.83
C SER A 115 8.96 -9.94 21.69
N GLU A 116 9.69 -10.71 20.88
CA GLU A 116 11.12 -10.47 20.59
C GLU A 116 11.31 -9.13 19.87
N TYR A 117 10.49 -8.84 18.86
CA TYR A 117 10.50 -7.56 18.15
C TYR A 117 10.27 -6.39 19.10
N SER A 118 9.31 -6.51 20.02
CA SER A 118 9.01 -5.46 21.00
C SER A 118 10.17 -5.23 21.97
N ALA A 119 10.85 -6.30 22.39
CA ALA A 119 12.05 -6.21 23.23
C ALA A 119 13.20 -5.51 22.49
N THR A 120 13.46 -5.88 21.22
CA THR A 120 14.48 -5.21 20.39
C THR A 120 14.17 -3.73 20.15
N GLN A 121 12.90 -3.38 19.90
CA GLN A 121 12.48 -1.98 19.78
C GLN A 121 12.76 -1.19 21.05
N TYR A 122 12.46 -1.76 22.22
CA TYR A 122 12.76 -1.14 23.50
C TYR A 122 14.27 -0.95 23.71
N GLU A 123 15.09 -1.97 23.40
CA GLU A 123 16.55 -1.86 23.48
C GLU A 123 17.10 -0.79 22.53
N LEU A 124 16.57 -0.69 21.31
CA LEU A 124 16.97 0.31 20.33
C LEU A 124 16.66 1.73 20.83
N VAL A 125 15.46 1.96 21.37
CA VAL A 125 15.09 3.24 22.00
C VAL A 125 16.01 3.56 23.18
N ASN A 126 16.33 2.57 24.01
CA ASN A 126 17.22 2.75 25.16
C ASN A 126 18.66 3.09 24.71
N LEU A 127 19.16 2.42 23.66
CA LEU A 127 20.47 2.71 23.05
C LEU A 127 20.49 4.09 22.40
N GLN A 128 19.42 4.48 21.69
CA GLN A 128 19.28 5.82 21.13
C GLN A 128 19.26 6.89 22.22
N ASN A 129 18.56 6.65 23.33
CA ASN A 129 18.54 7.58 24.46
C ASN A 129 19.91 7.66 25.16
N LYS A 130 20.59 6.52 25.34
CA LYS A 130 21.96 6.48 25.86
C LYS A 130 22.93 7.23 24.94
N LEU A 131 22.80 7.06 23.63
CA LEU A 131 23.59 7.78 22.63
C LEU A 131 23.30 9.28 22.73
N LYS A 132 22.02 9.69 22.72
CA LYS A 132 21.59 11.09 22.90
C LYS A 132 22.09 11.71 24.22
N SER A 133 22.19 10.94 25.29
CA SER A 133 22.75 11.40 26.58
C SER A 133 24.28 11.41 26.62
N ALA A 134 24.94 10.70 25.71
CA ALA A 134 26.40 10.71 25.53
C ALA A 134 26.87 11.72 24.49
N VAL A 135 25.92 12.32 23.77
CA VAL A 135 26.14 13.43 22.84
C VAL A 135 26.34 14.69 23.69
N PHE A 136 27.59 15.09 23.82
CA PHE A 136 27.93 16.42 24.31
C PHE A 136 27.30 17.43 23.37
N PRO A 137 26.66 18.50 23.87
CA PRO A 137 26.18 19.57 23.01
C PRO A 137 27.38 20.16 22.28
N VAL A 138 27.38 19.98 20.97
CA VAL A 138 28.40 20.50 20.07
C VAL A 138 27.90 21.87 19.63
N GLU A 139 28.41 22.94 20.24
CA GLU A 139 28.25 24.29 19.69
C GLU A 139 29.63 24.79 19.28
N LEU A 140 29.89 24.93 17.97
CA LEU A 140 31.23 25.24 17.46
C LEU A 140 31.81 26.50 18.07
N LEU A 141 30.97 27.50 18.41
CA LEU A 141 31.41 28.75 19.02
C LEU A 141 32.07 28.59 20.41
N THR A 142 31.78 27.48 21.10
CA THR A 142 32.32 27.15 22.43
C THR A 142 33.51 26.19 22.40
N MET A 143 33.80 25.62 21.22
CA MET A 143 34.86 24.62 21.04
C MET A 143 36.25 25.23 20.86
N SER A 144 37.28 24.42 21.18
CA SER A 144 38.64 24.69 20.76
C SER A 144 38.82 24.43 19.25
N GLN A 145 39.82 25.06 18.61
CA GLN A 145 40.12 24.81 17.19
C GLN A 145 40.36 23.32 16.88
N TYR A 146 40.97 22.58 17.81
CA TYR A 146 41.20 21.14 17.65
C TYR A 146 39.88 20.35 17.58
N GLU A 147 38.90 20.70 18.41
CA GLU A 147 37.57 20.07 18.40
C GLU A 147 36.78 20.44 17.14
N VAL A 148 36.81 21.72 16.74
CA VAL A 148 36.22 22.20 15.48
C VAL A 148 36.80 21.42 14.29
N ASN A 149 38.13 21.30 14.21
CA ASN A 149 38.80 20.55 13.15
C ASN A 149 38.33 19.09 13.11
N ASN A 150 38.32 18.42 14.25
CA ASN A 150 37.87 17.02 14.34
C ASN A 150 36.41 16.85 13.91
N PHE A 151 35.54 17.78 14.32
CA PHE A 151 34.12 17.77 13.94
C PHE A 151 33.96 17.94 12.43
N LEU A 152 34.56 18.98 11.85
CA LEU A 152 34.45 19.27 10.42
C LEU A 152 35.05 18.13 9.56
N ILE A 153 36.20 17.59 9.95
CA ILE A 153 36.83 16.45 9.25
C ILE A 153 35.94 15.20 9.29
N LYS A 154 35.33 14.89 10.44
CA LYS A 154 34.37 13.77 10.55
C LYS A 154 33.16 14.01 9.67
N SER A 155 32.59 15.21 9.72
CA SER A 155 31.42 15.59 8.92
C SER A 155 31.71 15.46 7.41
N LEU A 156 32.83 16.01 6.95
CA LEU A 156 33.35 15.85 5.58
C LEU A 156 33.48 14.39 5.15
N THR A 157 34.14 13.58 5.97
CA THR A 157 34.40 12.16 5.66
C THR A 157 33.11 11.37 5.58
N SER A 158 32.10 11.72 6.38
CA SER A 158 30.83 11.00 6.45
C SER A 158 29.98 11.06 5.18
N VAL A 159 30.13 12.12 4.37
CA VAL A 159 29.34 12.35 3.13
C VAL A 159 30.19 12.40 1.85
N ILE A 160 31.48 12.04 1.93
CA ILE A 160 32.41 12.17 0.80
C ILE A 160 31.97 11.40 -0.46
N ASN A 161 31.31 10.25 -0.29
CA ASN A 161 30.82 9.45 -1.42
C ASN A 161 29.63 10.12 -2.10
N ILE A 162 28.70 10.70 -1.34
CA ILE A 162 27.57 11.47 -1.87
C ILE A 162 28.09 12.68 -2.65
N SER A 163 29.04 13.41 -2.07
CA SER A 163 29.68 14.56 -2.69
C SER A 163 30.36 14.20 -4.03
N LYS A 164 30.96 13.00 -4.14
CA LYS A 164 31.53 12.46 -5.39
C LYS A 164 30.48 12.19 -6.46
N GLU A 165 29.31 11.68 -6.08
CA GLU A 165 28.24 11.30 -7.00
C GLU A 165 27.43 12.49 -7.53
N LEU A 166 27.44 13.64 -6.82
CA LEU A 166 26.71 14.84 -7.28
C LEU A 166 27.21 15.31 -8.65
N PRO A 167 26.32 15.70 -9.59
CA PRO A 167 26.69 16.19 -10.92
C PRO A 167 27.60 17.43 -10.85
N LYS A 168 28.65 17.45 -11.68
CA LYS A 168 29.63 18.55 -11.77
C LYS A 168 29.76 19.10 -13.21
N PRO A 169 28.67 19.55 -13.84
CA PRO A 169 28.72 20.01 -15.24
C PRO A 169 29.53 21.31 -15.41
N SER A 170 29.33 22.28 -14.51
CA SER A 170 30.18 23.46 -14.27
C SER A 170 30.25 23.73 -12.77
N VAL A 171 31.13 24.64 -12.31
CA VAL A 171 31.27 24.89 -10.87
C VAL A 171 30.06 25.65 -10.31
N GLU A 172 29.49 26.57 -11.07
CA GLU A 172 28.28 27.30 -10.72
C GLU A 172 27.06 26.37 -10.68
N GLU A 173 26.92 25.49 -11.67
CA GLU A 173 25.88 24.46 -11.65
C GLU A 173 26.10 23.44 -10.53
N PHE A 174 27.35 23.15 -10.13
CA PHE A 174 27.62 22.29 -8.99
C PHE A 174 27.04 22.88 -7.69
N LEU A 175 27.19 24.18 -7.43
CA LEU A 175 26.58 24.83 -6.27
C LEU A 175 25.05 24.73 -6.30
N MET A 176 24.44 24.96 -7.48
CA MET A 176 22.99 24.80 -7.65
C MET A 176 22.56 23.35 -7.39
N LYS A 177 23.32 22.35 -7.85
CA LYS A 177 23.02 20.94 -7.64
C LYS A 177 23.19 20.50 -6.18
N VAL A 178 24.18 21.03 -5.48
CA VAL A 178 24.31 20.84 -4.02
C VAL A 178 23.09 21.43 -3.32
N PHE A 179 22.72 22.67 -3.65
CA PHE A 179 21.56 23.32 -3.04
C PHE A 179 20.26 22.54 -3.32
N GLU A 180 19.99 22.19 -4.58
CA GLU A 180 18.83 21.37 -4.97
C GLU A 180 18.83 20.01 -4.26
N TYR A 181 19.98 19.35 -4.14
CA TYR A 181 20.10 18.09 -3.42
C TYR A 181 19.70 18.23 -1.96
N ILE A 182 20.23 19.24 -1.26
CA ILE A 182 19.88 19.49 0.15
C ILE A 182 18.39 19.80 0.25
N MET A 183 17.91 20.77 -0.51
CA MET A 183 16.50 21.20 -0.51
C MET A 183 15.52 20.09 -0.88
N ASN A 184 15.94 19.05 -1.60
CA ASN A 184 15.11 17.89 -1.93
C ASN A 184 15.14 16.81 -0.83
N ASN A 185 16.28 16.61 -0.19
CA ASN A 185 16.49 15.50 0.76
C ASN A 185 16.37 15.91 2.24
N THR A 186 16.27 17.21 2.55
CA THR A 186 16.14 17.70 3.93
C THR A 186 14.94 18.61 4.12
N TYR A 187 14.50 18.83 5.36
CA TYR A 187 13.58 19.91 5.76
C TYR A 187 14.11 20.60 7.03
N TYR A 188 13.60 21.79 7.33
CA TYR A 188 14.00 22.54 8.51
C TYR A 188 13.43 21.86 9.76
N GLN A 189 14.30 21.47 10.68
CA GLN A 189 13.93 20.82 11.93
C GLN A 189 14.68 21.49 13.08
N TYR A 190 13.94 22.14 13.99
CA TYR A 190 14.53 22.66 15.22
C TYR A 190 15.12 21.55 16.07
N ASP A 191 16.20 21.87 16.76
CA ASP A 191 16.78 21.00 17.76
C ASP A 191 15.78 20.51 18.81
N SER A 192 15.89 19.22 19.14
CA SER A 192 14.97 18.58 20.06
C SER A 192 15.19 19.07 21.50
N ILE A 193 14.12 19.48 22.16
CA ILE A 193 14.12 19.93 23.57
C ILE A 193 14.72 18.87 24.51
N ALA A 194 14.67 17.59 24.15
CA ALA A 194 15.16 16.47 24.96
C ALA A 194 16.70 16.36 25.05
N ILE A 195 17.46 17.08 24.22
CA ILE A 195 18.93 17.15 24.31
C ILE A 195 19.38 18.30 25.25
N ARG A 196 18.43 19.07 25.81
CA ARG A 196 18.70 20.07 26.85
C ARG A 196 19.08 19.39 28.16
N SER A 197 20.35 19.06 28.34
CA SER A 197 20.88 18.76 29.67
C SER A 197 20.71 19.99 30.57
N GLU A 198 20.44 19.78 31.86
CA GLU A 198 20.25 20.85 32.86
C GLU A 198 21.44 21.84 32.94
N ASN A 199 22.60 21.48 32.39
CA ASN A 199 23.81 22.30 32.37
C ASN A 199 24.01 23.10 31.08
N VAL A 200 23.12 23.00 30.09
CA VAL A 200 23.24 23.68 28.80
C VAL A 200 22.03 24.57 28.58
N VAL A 201 22.15 25.79 29.09
CA VAL A 201 21.20 26.87 28.82
C VAL A 201 21.39 27.30 27.37
N GLY A 202 20.59 26.75 26.45
CA GLY A 202 20.64 27.14 25.04
C GLY A 202 20.28 26.04 24.06
N GLY A 203 20.62 24.78 24.37
CA GLY A 203 20.14 23.59 23.64
C GLY A 203 20.47 23.54 22.14
N ASN A 204 21.56 24.16 21.68
CA ASN A 204 22.06 24.09 20.30
C ASN A 204 22.97 22.86 20.14
N TYR A 205 22.68 22.02 19.16
CA TYR A 205 23.37 20.76 18.88
C TYR A 205 23.70 20.65 17.40
N TRP A 206 24.96 20.84 17.06
CA TRP A 206 25.44 20.73 15.69
C TRP A 206 25.59 19.25 15.30
N LYS A 207 24.81 18.80 14.33
CA LYS A 207 24.88 17.45 13.75
C LYS A 207 26.03 17.31 12.77
N LEU A 208 26.57 16.09 12.68
CA LEU A 208 27.40 15.71 11.53
C LEU A 208 26.56 15.67 10.25
N ALA A 209 27.17 15.90 9.10
CA ALA A 209 26.47 15.94 7.81
C ALA A 209 25.67 14.65 7.51
N ASN A 210 26.20 13.47 7.88
CA ASN A 210 25.46 12.21 7.73
C ASN A 210 24.26 12.10 8.68
N GLU A 211 24.35 12.67 9.89
CA GLU A 211 23.24 12.68 10.85
C GLU A 211 22.10 13.57 10.33
N THR A 212 22.41 14.76 9.81
CA THR A 212 21.43 15.62 9.14
C THR A 212 20.70 14.90 8.00
N LEU A 213 21.42 14.09 7.22
CA LEU A 213 20.81 13.30 6.14
C LEU A 213 19.97 12.12 6.66
N ILE A 214 20.40 11.43 7.71
CA ILE A 214 19.66 10.30 8.32
C ILE A 214 18.36 10.80 8.94
N ASP A 215 18.41 11.95 9.61
CA ASP A 215 17.24 12.59 10.23
C ASP A 215 16.34 13.28 9.20
N LEU A 216 16.74 13.29 7.93
CA LEU A 216 16.06 13.99 6.84
C LEU A 216 15.96 15.50 7.09
N GLY A 217 16.78 16.09 7.96
CA GLY A 217 16.61 17.47 8.39
C GLY A 217 17.50 17.92 9.55
N GLY A 218 17.49 19.22 9.75
CA GLY A 218 18.19 19.96 10.79
C GLY A 218 17.86 21.45 10.70
N ASP A 219 18.35 22.24 11.63
CA ASP A 219 18.22 23.70 11.61
C ASP A 219 19.43 24.35 10.92
N CYS A 220 19.73 25.61 11.25
CA CYS A 220 20.60 26.44 10.41
C CYS A 220 22.04 25.93 10.34
N GLU A 221 22.60 25.53 11.47
CA GLU A 221 23.94 24.98 11.60
C GLU A 221 24.07 23.62 10.92
N ASP A 222 23.08 22.74 11.07
CA ASP A 222 23.10 21.39 10.53
C ASP A 222 23.12 21.44 9.01
N LEU A 223 22.24 22.26 8.45
CA LEU A 223 22.13 22.47 7.01
C LEU A 223 23.38 23.17 6.47
N ALA A 224 23.98 24.09 7.23
CA ALA A 224 25.25 24.74 6.84
C ALA A 224 26.42 23.75 6.88
N VAL A 225 26.54 22.91 7.90
CA VAL A 225 27.57 21.87 8.01
C VAL A 225 27.44 20.85 6.89
N LEU A 226 26.23 20.38 6.59
CA LEU A 226 25.98 19.50 5.43
C LEU A 226 26.40 20.18 4.12
N THR A 227 26.02 21.43 3.92
CA THR A 227 26.41 22.22 2.74
C THR A 227 27.92 22.35 2.61
N TYR A 228 28.59 22.70 3.70
CA TYR A 228 30.04 22.85 3.76
C TYR A 228 30.72 21.51 3.41
N SER A 229 30.28 20.41 4.02
CA SER A 229 30.86 19.08 3.80
C SER A 229 30.65 18.56 2.38
N LEU A 230 29.58 18.96 1.69
CA LEU A 230 29.36 18.61 0.29
C LEU A 230 30.21 19.43 -0.69
N ILE A 231 30.58 20.67 -0.35
CA ILE A 231 31.28 21.61 -1.24
C ILE A 231 32.79 21.61 -1.03
N LYS A 232 33.24 21.65 0.24
CA LYS A 232 34.64 21.84 0.63
C LYS A 232 35.63 20.83 0.01
N PRO A 233 35.30 19.54 -0.25
CA PRO A 233 36.22 18.62 -0.94
C PRO A 233 36.63 19.07 -2.36
N TYR A 234 35.86 19.97 -2.97
CA TYR A 234 36.04 20.42 -4.34
C TYR A 234 36.47 21.88 -4.45
N ILE A 235 36.10 22.70 -3.46
CA ILE A 235 36.36 24.13 -3.47
C ILE A 235 37.02 24.51 -2.14
N ASN A 236 38.35 24.69 -2.19
CA ASN A 236 39.16 24.94 -1.00
C ASN A 236 38.76 26.21 -0.25
N HIS A 237 38.35 27.27 -0.97
CA HIS A 237 37.91 28.53 -0.38
C HIS A 237 36.44 28.49 0.04
N THR A 238 36.07 27.46 0.79
CA THR A 238 34.73 27.27 1.38
C THR A 238 34.83 27.33 2.89
N TYR A 239 33.97 28.12 3.51
CA TYR A 239 33.96 28.44 4.94
C TYR A 239 32.52 28.46 5.45
N LEU A 240 32.32 28.15 6.71
CA LEU A 240 31.08 28.48 7.41
C LEU A 240 31.15 29.95 7.83
N VAL A 241 30.05 30.67 7.63
CA VAL A 241 29.87 32.05 8.05
C VAL A 241 28.64 32.14 8.94
N GLU A 242 28.77 32.82 10.06
CA GLU A 242 27.70 32.95 11.03
C GLU A 242 27.52 34.42 11.39
N TRP A 243 26.27 34.84 11.55
CA TRP A 243 25.93 36.04 12.30
C TRP A 243 25.23 35.63 13.59
N TYR A 244 25.52 36.33 14.69
CA TYR A 244 24.90 36.06 15.98
C TYR A 244 24.84 37.31 16.85
N ASP A 245 23.92 37.28 17.81
CA ASP A 245 23.87 38.18 18.95
C ASP A 245 23.74 37.35 20.24
N ASP A 246 23.42 37.99 21.36
CA ASP A 246 23.31 37.30 22.65
C ASP A 246 22.02 36.45 22.78
N LYS A 247 21.14 36.42 21.76
CA LYS A 247 19.83 35.73 21.78
C LYS A 247 19.63 34.74 20.65
N THR A 248 20.21 35.00 19.47
CA THR A 248 19.97 34.21 18.27
C THR A 248 21.17 34.31 17.32
N GLY A 249 21.28 33.36 16.43
CA GLY A 249 22.26 33.36 15.36
C GLY A 249 21.72 32.62 14.15
N HIS A 250 22.50 32.64 13.07
CA HIS A 250 22.22 31.90 11.86
C HIS A 250 23.51 31.62 11.11
N VAL A 251 23.62 30.39 10.60
CA VAL A 251 24.82 29.90 9.91
C VAL A 251 24.52 29.64 8.44
N ALA A 252 25.48 29.98 7.58
CA ALA A 252 25.47 29.67 6.17
C ALA A 252 26.88 29.25 5.70
N VAL A 253 27.02 28.93 4.42
CA VAL A 253 28.30 28.64 3.78
C VAL A 253 28.67 29.77 2.85
N ILE A 254 29.91 30.27 2.95
CA ILE A 254 30.49 31.19 1.97
C ILE A 254 31.59 30.50 1.18
N THR A 255 31.62 30.73 -0.13
CA THR A 255 32.64 30.17 -1.01
C THR A 255 33.07 31.13 -2.11
N TYR A 256 34.32 31.00 -2.58
CA TYR A 256 34.90 31.81 -3.64
C TYR A 256 35.42 30.97 -4.79
N ILE A 257 34.91 31.27 -5.99
CA ILE A 257 35.12 30.47 -7.20
C ILE A 257 35.16 31.40 -8.41
N ASN A 258 36.15 31.22 -9.30
CA ASN A 258 36.20 31.92 -10.59
C ASN A 258 36.05 33.45 -10.50
N ARG A 259 36.58 34.07 -9.42
CA ARG A 259 36.46 35.52 -9.12
C ARG A 259 35.10 35.98 -8.63
N TYR A 260 34.23 35.05 -8.26
CA TYR A 260 32.92 35.34 -7.71
C TYR A 260 32.72 34.68 -6.35
N TRP A 261 31.95 35.37 -5.52
CA TRP A 261 31.53 34.94 -4.21
C TRP A 261 30.12 34.38 -4.24
N TYR A 262 29.91 33.37 -3.40
CA TYR A 262 28.63 32.73 -3.19
C TYR A 262 28.38 32.55 -1.70
N ILE A 263 27.21 32.94 -1.21
CA ILE A 263 26.68 32.46 0.06
C ILE A 263 25.56 31.46 -0.26
N ILE A 264 25.65 30.29 0.35
CA ILE A 264 24.71 29.17 0.25
C ILE A 264 24.07 28.97 1.62
N ASP A 265 22.78 29.25 1.71
CA ASP A 265 22.00 29.26 2.95
C ASP A 265 20.70 28.46 2.75
N PRO A 266 20.73 27.12 2.89
CA PRO A 266 19.54 26.28 2.68
C PRO A 266 18.44 26.56 3.70
N ALA A 267 18.80 26.83 4.95
CA ALA A 267 17.87 27.17 6.02
C ALA A 267 17.08 28.46 5.72
N GLY A 268 17.74 29.45 5.11
CA GLY A 268 17.10 30.65 4.59
C GLY A 268 16.45 30.49 3.22
N ASN A 269 16.56 29.34 2.57
CA ASN A 269 16.25 29.15 1.15
C ASN A 269 16.86 30.27 0.27
N TRP A 270 18.15 30.54 0.48
CA TRP A 270 18.85 31.68 -0.10
C TRP A 270 20.19 31.23 -0.69
N LEU A 271 20.39 31.55 -1.96
CA LEU A 271 21.65 31.34 -2.68
C LEU A 271 21.91 32.63 -3.46
N ASN A 272 22.78 33.52 -3.01
CA ASN A 272 23.07 34.82 -3.66
C ASN A 272 21.82 35.64 -4.04
N ASN A 273 20.84 35.69 -3.14
CA ASN A 273 19.54 36.34 -3.35
C ASN A 273 18.64 35.65 -4.41
N TYR A 274 18.97 34.41 -4.77
CA TYR A 274 18.09 33.49 -5.49
C TYR A 274 17.46 32.52 -4.51
N LYS A 275 16.24 32.06 -4.82
CA LYS A 275 15.51 31.07 -4.03
C LYS A 275 15.15 29.89 -4.90
N LEU A 276 15.21 28.68 -4.36
CA LEU A 276 14.60 27.51 -5.00
C LEU A 276 13.16 27.40 -4.48
N MET A 277 12.19 27.31 -5.38
CA MET A 277 10.78 27.23 -5.02
C MET A 277 10.15 25.98 -5.61
N ILE A 278 9.26 25.34 -4.85
CA ILE A 278 8.35 24.33 -5.38
C ILE A 278 7.12 25.05 -5.94
N ARG A 279 6.88 24.85 -7.23
CA ARG A 279 5.63 25.22 -7.89
C ARG A 279 4.65 24.05 -7.77
N LEU A 280 3.62 24.24 -6.96
CA LEU A 280 2.50 23.31 -6.84
C LEU A 280 1.37 23.76 -7.77
N THR A 281 0.94 22.88 -8.68
CA THR A 281 -0.19 23.14 -9.58
C THR A 281 -1.38 22.26 -9.21
N ILE A 282 -2.49 22.88 -8.82
CA ILE A 282 -3.74 22.21 -8.44
C ILE A 282 -4.83 22.53 -9.46
N LYS A 283 -5.56 21.53 -9.94
CA LYS A 283 -6.75 21.72 -10.77
C LYS A 283 -8.00 21.61 -9.91
N ASP A 284 -8.88 22.60 -9.98
CA ASP A 284 -10.19 22.51 -9.34
C ASP A 284 -11.17 21.62 -10.12
N ARG A 285 -12.37 21.41 -9.56
CA ARG A 285 -13.41 20.54 -10.15
C ARG A 285 -13.89 20.97 -11.54
N VAL A 286 -13.63 22.22 -11.94
CA VAL A 286 -14.00 22.75 -13.26
C VAL A 286 -12.78 22.91 -14.17
N GLY A 287 -11.62 22.40 -13.76
CA GLY A 287 -10.39 22.37 -14.55
C GLY A 287 -9.54 23.65 -14.47
N ARG A 288 -9.85 24.61 -13.59
CA ARG A 288 -9.02 25.80 -13.41
C ARG A 288 -7.76 25.46 -12.62
N GLU A 289 -6.63 25.95 -13.10
CA GLU A 289 -5.31 25.77 -12.47
C GLU A 289 -5.04 26.84 -11.41
N TRP A 290 -4.59 26.40 -10.24
CA TRP A 290 -4.12 27.21 -9.13
C TRP A 290 -2.64 26.91 -8.92
N VAL A 291 -1.83 27.96 -8.84
CA VAL A 291 -0.37 27.84 -8.67
C VAL A 291 0.04 28.38 -7.31
N TRP A 292 0.65 27.55 -6.49
CA TRP A 292 1.18 27.91 -5.17
C TRP A 292 2.70 27.76 -5.16
N TRP A 293 3.38 28.69 -4.51
CA TRP A 293 4.84 28.70 -4.37
C TRP A 293 5.21 28.34 -2.94
N LEU A 294 5.93 27.25 -2.77
CA LEU A 294 6.30 26.71 -1.46
C LEU A 294 7.81 26.69 -1.33
N SER A 295 8.34 27.00 -0.14
CA SER A 295 9.76 26.76 0.11
C SER A 295 10.00 25.25 0.27
N PRO A 296 11.01 24.67 -0.40
CA PRO A 296 11.28 23.24 -0.27
C PRO A 296 11.73 22.83 1.14
N ILE A 297 12.35 23.74 1.89
CA ILE A 297 12.87 23.46 3.22
C ILE A 297 11.75 23.33 4.26
N ASP A 298 10.58 23.88 3.99
CA ASP A 298 9.40 23.80 4.89
C ASP A 298 8.61 22.48 4.71
N ILE A 299 9.03 21.61 3.78
CA ILE A 299 8.28 20.42 3.40
C ILE A 299 9.12 19.17 3.63
N HIS A 300 8.56 18.22 4.37
CA HIS A 300 9.18 16.91 4.63
C HIS A 300 9.56 16.19 3.31
N PRO A 301 10.76 15.56 3.21
CA PRO A 301 11.24 14.90 2.00
C PRO A 301 10.28 13.87 1.38
N ASP A 302 9.60 13.07 2.20
CA ASP A 302 8.60 12.11 1.68
C ASP A 302 7.42 12.79 0.97
N THR A 303 6.99 13.96 1.47
CA THR A 303 5.92 14.73 0.84
C THR A 303 6.40 15.31 -0.50
N LYS A 304 7.64 15.81 -0.56
CA LYS A 304 8.26 16.25 -1.81
C LYS A 304 8.32 15.12 -2.83
N LYS A 305 8.81 13.94 -2.42
CA LYS A 305 8.91 12.75 -3.25
C LYS A 305 7.56 12.37 -3.86
N LEU A 306 6.50 12.31 -3.05
CA LEU A 306 5.14 12.04 -3.55
C LEU A 306 4.67 13.12 -4.54
N GLY A 307 4.89 14.40 -4.21
CA GLY A 307 4.50 15.51 -5.08
C GLY A 307 5.17 15.49 -6.45
N PHE A 308 6.47 15.17 -6.51
CA PHE A 308 7.18 15.00 -7.78
C PHE A 308 6.75 13.74 -8.54
N GLN A 309 6.57 12.61 -7.85
CA GLN A 309 6.12 11.34 -8.47
C GLN A 309 4.77 11.49 -9.18
N HIS A 310 3.86 12.27 -8.60
CA HIS A 310 2.54 12.54 -9.18
C HIS A 310 2.49 13.79 -10.08
N SER A 311 3.64 14.40 -10.39
CA SER A 311 3.74 15.62 -11.22
C SER A 311 2.93 16.81 -10.69
N PHE A 312 2.70 16.87 -9.37
CA PHE A 312 2.10 18.04 -8.71
C PHE A 312 3.12 19.13 -8.45
N PHE A 313 4.38 18.74 -8.26
CA PHE A 313 5.50 19.64 -7.96
C PHE A 313 6.46 19.76 -9.14
N THR A 314 6.98 20.98 -9.32
CA THR A 314 8.14 21.28 -10.16
C THR A 314 9.05 22.24 -9.40
N TYR A 315 10.36 22.15 -9.63
CA TYR A 315 11.32 23.10 -9.05
C TYR A 315 11.53 24.27 -10.00
N GLU A 316 11.53 25.47 -9.45
CA GLU A 316 11.83 26.71 -10.18
C GLU A 316 12.78 27.56 -9.36
N TRP A 317 13.83 28.06 -10.01
CA TRP A 317 14.69 29.07 -9.41
C TRP A 317 14.04 30.44 -9.57
N MET A 318 14.03 31.24 -8.51
CA MET A 318 13.40 32.54 -8.49
C MET A 318 14.34 33.63 -7.99
N LYS A 319 14.26 34.81 -8.61
CA LYS A 319 14.86 36.06 -8.13
C LYS A 319 13.90 37.21 -8.38
N ASP A 320 13.67 38.05 -7.37
CA ASP A 320 12.74 39.19 -7.44
C ASP A 320 11.36 38.79 -7.99
N ASN A 321 10.84 37.64 -7.54
CA ASN A 321 9.59 37.01 -7.98
C ASN A 321 9.52 36.60 -9.48
N LYS A 322 10.67 36.46 -10.15
CA LYS A 322 10.77 36.00 -11.54
C LYS A 322 11.50 34.66 -11.61
N ILE A 323 11.00 33.77 -12.47
CA ILE A 323 11.68 32.51 -12.77
C ILE A 323 12.97 32.79 -13.53
N VAL A 324 14.06 32.16 -13.10
CA VAL A 324 15.37 32.24 -13.73
C VAL A 324 15.93 30.84 -13.93
N THR A 325 16.89 30.68 -14.84
CA THR A 325 17.53 29.39 -15.14
C THR A 325 18.98 29.32 -14.71
N ILE A 326 19.56 30.45 -14.28
CA ILE A 326 20.99 30.58 -13.94
C ILE A 326 21.11 31.40 -12.66
N VAL A 327 21.95 30.92 -11.74
CA VAL A 327 22.38 31.66 -10.55
C VAL A 327 23.72 32.33 -10.83
N LYS A 328 23.84 33.60 -10.45
CA LYS A 328 25.07 34.39 -10.66
C LYS A 328 25.80 34.64 -9.35
N GLY A 329 27.13 34.58 -9.42
CA GLY A 329 28.03 34.97 -8.34
C GLY A 329 28.12 36.49 -8.15
N TYR A 330 28.60 36.91 -6.98
CA TYR A 330 28.89 38.31 -6.66
C TYR A 330 30.36 38.61 -6.88
N SER A 331 30.70 39.66 -7.64
CA SER A 331 32.10 40.13 -7.75
C SER A 331 32.55 40.95 -6.53
N ASP A 332 31.60 41.55 -5.81
CA ASP A 332 31.84 42.35 -4.62
C ASP A 332 31.39 41.59 -3.36
N LEU A 333 32.37 41.20 -2.54
CA LEU A 333 32.13 40.51 -1.26
C LEU A 333 31.33 41.39 -0.28
N THR A 334 31.56 42.70 -0.30
CA THR A 334 30.88 43.64 0.61
C THR A 334 29.39 43.64 0.32
N GLN A 335 29.02 43.77 -0.95
CA GLN A 335 27.62 43.75 -1.37
C GLN A 335 26.97 42.41 -1.06
N LEU A 336 27.67 41.28 -1.28
CA LEU A 336 27.14 39.95 -0.99
C LEU A 336 26.78 39.80 0.50
N LEU A 337 27.72 40.14 1.39
CA LEU A 337 27.49 40.02 2.84
C LEU A 337 26.41 40.99 3.32
N GLN A 338 26.35 42.20 2.77
CA GLN A 338 25.28 43.15 3.08
C GLN A 338 23.90 42.63 2.63
N ASP A 339 23.79 42.05 1.44
CA ASP A 339 22.53 41.49 0.95
C ASP A 339 22.06 40.31 1.82
N TRP A 340 22.98 39.45 2.24
CA TRP A 340 22.66 38.33 3.14
C TRP A 340 22.27 38.80 4.55
N LEU A 341 22.98 39.78 5.12
CA LEU A 341 22.61 40.35 6.42
C LEU A 341 21.28 41.12 6.35
N ASN A 342 21.02 41.82 5.25
CA ASN A 342 19.74 42.49 5.01
C ASN A 342 18.59 41.49 4.89
N TYR A 343 18.83 40.32 4.27
CA TYR A 343 17.86 39.24 4.22
C TYR A 343 17.43 38.78 5.63
N TRP A 344 18.38 38.75 6.56
CA TRP A 344 18.15 38.36 7.95
C TRP A 344 17.90 39.53 8.91
N LYS A 345 17.74 40.77 8.42
CA LYS A 345 17.74 41.99 9.24
C LYS A 345 16.78 41.97 10.42
N GLU A 346 15.58 41.40 10.23
CA GLU A 346 14.57 41.32 11.30
C GLU A 346 15.03 40.45 12.49
N LYS A 347 15.90 39.47 12.25
CA LYS A 347 16.46 38.58 13.27
C LYS A 347 17.84 39.02 13.74
N ALA A 348 18.70 39.41 12.80
CA ALA A 348 20.10 39.77 13.06
C ALA A 348 20.27 41.14 13.74
N GLY A 349 19.27 42.01 13.63
CA GLY A 349 19.38 43.40 14.07
C GLY A 349 20.36 44.21 13.23
N ASP A 350 20.73 45.40 13.73
CA ASP A 350 21.51 46.36 12.94
C ASP A 350 23.02 46.07 12.93
N LYS A 351 23.54 45.38 13.95
CA LYS A 351 24.98 45.16 14.16
C LYS A 351 25.26 43.78 14.79
N PRO A 352 24.98 42.68 14.08
CA PRO A 352 25.32 41.35 14.57
C PRO A 352 26.84 41.19 14.66
N LYS A 353 27.29 40.32 15.58
CA LYS A 353 28.64 39.79 15.57
C LYS A 353 28.75 38.74 14.48
N LEU A 354 29.94 38.57 13.92
CA LEU A 354 30.18 37.61 12.86
C LEU A 354 31.27 36.61 13.24
N ALA A 355 31.12 35.38 12.76
CA ALA A 355 32.15 34.35 12.85
C ALA A 355 32.47 33.76 11.47
N LEU A 356 33.71 33.30 11.33
CA LEU A 356 34.23 32.59 10.16
C LEU A 356 34.91 31.32 10.65
N ILE A 357 34.43 30.18 10.16
CA ILE A 357 34.81 28.86 10.68
C ILE A 357 35.20 27.94 9.51
N ASP A 358 36.35 27.30 9.62
CA ASP A 358 36.87 26.28 8.71
C ASP A 358 37.93 25.43 9.43
N ILE A 359 38.43 24.38 8.78
CA ILE A 359 39.58 23.62 9.25
C ILE A 359 40.79 24.57 9.35
N ASP A 360 41.40 24.62 10.53
CA ASP A 360 42.52 25.50 10.88
C ASP A 360 42.21 27.02 10.84
N THR A 361 40.93 27.39 10.74
CA THR A 361 40.49 28.78 10.77
C THR A 361 39.29 28.95 11.67
N PHE A 362 39.43 29.73 12.74
CA PHE A 362 38.33 30.07 13.60
C PHE A 362 38.46 31.51 14.11
N TYR A 363 37.62 32.38 13.57
CA TYR A 363 37.51 33.78 13.96
C TYR A 363 36.09 34.06 14.43
N LYS A 364 35.94 34.80 15.52
CA LYS A 364 34.64 35.18 16.10
C LYS A 364 34.64 36.63 16.57
N ASP A 365 33.46 37.11 16.92
CA ASP A 365 33.21 38.48 17.37
C ASP A 365 33.69 39.55 16.36
N LEU A 366 33.65 39.21 15.06
CA LEU A 366 34.07 40.09 13.98
C LEU A 366 32.99 41.12 13.63
N THR A 367 33.41 42.32 13.26
CA THR A 367 32.60 43.25 12.47
C THR A 367 32.57 42.85 11.00
N LEU A 368 31.63 43.41 10.23
CA LEU A 368 31.53 43.17 8.79
C LEU A 368 32.84 43.48 8.05
N ASN A 369 33.49 44.60 8.40
CA ASN A 369 34.75 45.01 7.76
C ASN A 369 35.90 44.04 8.08
N GLU A 370 35.96 43.54 9.31
CA GLU A 370 36.98 42.56 9.71
C GLU A 370 36.74 41.21 9.02
N LEU A 371 35.50 40.76 8.90
CA LEU A 371 35.15 39.55 8.14
C LEU A 371 35.59 39.67 6.67
N ILE A 372 35.26 40.79 6.02
CA ILE A 372 35.67 41.07 4.63
C ILE A 372 37.19 41.03 4.49
N GLN A 373 37.91 41.65 5.43
CA GLN A 373 39.36 41.63 5.44
C GLN A 373 39.90 40.19 5.57
N LYS A 374 39.39 39.40 6.52
CA LYS A 374 39.84 38.02 6.74
C LYS A 374 39.61 37.12 5.53
N LEU A 375 38.41 37.18 4.94
CA LEU A 375 38.08 36.45 3.72
C LEU A 375 38.99 36.86 2.55
N SER A 376 39.30 38.15 2.42
CA SER A 376 40.22 38.66 1.39
C SER A 376 41.68 38.23 1.61
N GLU A 377 42.11 38.08 2.87
CA GLU A 377 43.43 37.54 3.23
C GLU A 377 43.53 36.05 2.91
N LEU A 378 42.47 35.28 3.17
CA LEU A 378 42.44 33.83 2.99
C LEU A 378 42.47 33.38 1.52
N ILE A 379 41.94 34.18 0.59
CA ILE A 379 41.98 33.87 -0.85
C ILE A 379 43.32 34.18 -1.51
N LYS A 380 44.13 35.03 -0.87
CA LYS A 380 45.49 35.36 -1.37
C LYS A 380 46.51 34.28 -1.00
N LYS A 381 46.17 33.41 -0.04
CA LYS A 381 46.96 32.24 0.36
C LYS A 381 46.56 31.05 -0.49
#